data_AF-I5BSM1-F1
#
_entry.id   AF-I5BSM1-F1
#
_cell.length_a   1.000
_cell.length_b   1.000
_cell.length_c   1.000
_cell.angle_alpha   90.00
_cell.angle_beta   90.00
_cell.angle_gamma   90.00
#
_symmetry.space_group_name_H-M   'P 1'
#
loop_
_entity.id
_entity.type
_entity.pdbx_description
1 polymer ?
#
loop_
_entity_poly.entity_id
_entity_poly.type
_entity_poly.pdbx_seq_one_letter_code
_entity_poly.pdbx_strand_id
1 'polypeptide(L)'
;MVKYIVRFLLQAETPLFVGSGQSSLLKDALVQKDVNGFPMIPGTSLAGVLRHSFARSHGEACASKIFGDSKGSETGTGSLLKISPALMLLNTKQVSEGLLYGEQWEQLKFRFDNLPIRQHVRISQKGVAEEMGLFDNEVIYKGTRFVFELELTERNENLLEDWESLLKIISSSDFRIGSGTRNGYGSLKVLKKQAFRFDLRTELKHYLDLSPSFADIDWNRVEENSEKVLTSTVSKVKYTLKLTPDPFFIFGSGYDDQDVDNTPLEEEVIKYDESSGKICFESFLVIPGSSIKGAIAHRVAYHFNRKQGIWAGSDQDGLANEAVKELFGDIETSKRAGKIFIDDVFLSQKEVASDKIFNHVAIDRFTGGAIDGALFSEKVSYLKRRLYPDNFTRRCALRAKVS
;
A
#
# COMPACT_ATOMS: atom_id res chain seq x y z
N MET A 1 29.16 -7.33 -23.41
CA MET A 1 28.26 -6.45 -22.64
C MET A 1 26.89 -7.05 -22.78
N VAL A 2 26.31 -7.49 -21.68
CA VAL A 2 25.01 -8.15 -21.67
C VAL A 2 23.98 -7.17 -21.10
N LYS A 3 22.80 -7.14 -21.72
CA LYS A 3 21.64 -6.39 -21.23
C LYS A 3 20.63 -7.37 -20.69
N TYR A 4 20.22 -7.18 -19.44
CA TYR A 4 19.06 -7.83 -18.87
C TYR A 4 17.92 -6.80 -18.82
N ILE A 5 16.78 -7.13 -19.39
CA ILE A 5 15.59 -6.27 -19.37
C ILE A 5 14.43 -7.08 -18.82
N VAL A 6 13.70 -6.52 -17.86
CA VAL A 6 12.41 -7.07 -17.43
C VAL A 6 11.36 -5.98 -17.39
N ARG A 7 10.23 -6.23 -18.03
CA ARG A 7 9.02 -5.42 -17.92
C ARG A 7 8.04 -6.10 -16.98
N PHE A 8 7.43 -5.32 -16.09
CA PHE A 8 6.49 -5.82 -15.10
C PHE A 8 5.13 -5.19 -15.26
N LEU A 9 4.09 -6.01 -15.09
CA LEU A 9 2.75 -5.56 -14.78
C LEU A 9 2.51 -5.76 -13.28
N LEU A 10 2.46 -4.67 -12.53
CA LEU A 10 2.15 -4.66 -11.10
C LEU A 10 0.67 -4.38 -10.87
N GLN A 11 0.14 -4.86 -9.75
CA GLN A 11 -1.17 -4.50 -9.23
C GLN A 11 -1.06 -4.02 -7.78
N ALA A 12 -1.75 -2.93 -7.45
CA ALA A 12 -1.95 -2.48 -6.08
C ALA A 12 -2.88 -3.43 -5.32
N GLU A 13 -2.34 -4.20 -4.38
CA GLU A 13 -3.11 -5.10 -3.51
C GLU A 13 -3.80 -4.37 -2.35
N THR A 14 -3.29 -3.18 -2.02
CA THR A 14 -3.88 -2.23 -1.09
C THR A 14 -3.85 -0.82 -1.68
N PRO A 15 -4.59 0.15 -1.12
CA PRO A 15 -4.50 1.53 -1.56
C PRO A 15 -3.05 2.02 -1.53
N LEU A 16 -2.67 2.81 -2.52
CA LEU A 16 -1.29 3.26 -2.71
C LEU A 16 -1.23 4.78 -2.59
N PHE A 17 -0.30 5.29 -1.78
CA PHE A 17 0.00 6.72 -1.74
C PHE A 17 1.48 6.97 -2.05
N VAL A 18 1.73 7.57 -3.21
CA VAL A 18 3.05 8.05 -3.63
C VAL A 18 2.94 9.55 -3.77
N GLY A 19 3.50 10.28 -2.81
CA GLY A 19 3.38 11.73 -2.75
C GLY A 19 4.19 12.43 -3.84
N SER A 20 3.63 13.51 -4.40
CA SER A 20 4.33 14.41 -5.33
C SER A 20 5.29 15.38 -4.62
N GLY A 21 5.24 15.44 -3.28
CA GLY A 21 5.90 16.47 -2.48
C GLY A 21 5.17 17.82 -2.49
N GLN A 22 4.00 17.90 -3.13
CA GLN A 22 3.13 19.08 -3.14
C GLN A 22 1.91 18.86 -2.25
N SER A 23 1.41 19.96 -1.68
CA SER A 23 0.15 20.04 -0.95
C SER A 23 -0.81 21.00 -1.65
N SER A 24 -2.10 20.92 -1.33
CA SER A 24 -3.13 21.87 -1.79
C SER A 24 -3.84 22.50 -0.61
N LEU A 25 -4.67 23.53 -0.85
CA LEU A 25 -5.46 24.19 0.20
C LEU A 25 -6.35 23.23 1.01
N LEU A 26 -6.77 22.12 0.42
CA LEU A 26 -7.68 21.14 1.02
C LEU A 26 -7.01 19.81 1.36
N LYS A 27 -5.75 19.59 0.95
CA LYS A 27 -5.12 18.26 0.99
C LYS A 27 -3.67 18.38 1.44
N ASP A 28 -3.33 17.64 2.48
CA ASP A 28 -2.00 17.66 3.09
C ASP A 28 -0.94 17.09 2.15
N ALA A 29 -1.30 16.11 1.32
CA ALA A 29 -0.36 15.47 0.41
C ALA A 29 -1.07 14.93 -0.85
N LEU A 30 -0.57 15.34 -2.02
CA LEU A 30 -1.12 14.95 -3.33
C LEU A 30 -0.41 13.73 -3.91
N VAL A 31 -1.16 12.92 -4.65
CA VAL A 31 -0.60 11.79 -5.40
C VAL A 31 0.22 12.27 -6.60
N GLN A 32 1.36 11.61 -6.83
CA GLN A 32 2.17 11.82 -8.01
C GLN A 32 1.42 11.36 -9.27
N LYS A 33 1.28 12.28 -10.24
CA LYS A 33 0.66 12.04 -11.54
C LYS A 33 1.66 12.22 -12.68
N ASP A 34 1.36 11.59 -13.81
CA ASP A 34 2.04 11.77 -15.08
C ASP A 34 1.53 13.00 -15.85
N VAL A 35 2.07 13.19 -17.05
CA VAL A 35 1.70 14.31 -17.94
C VAL A 35 0.24 14.26 -18.42
N ASN A 36 -0.40 13.10 -18.38
CA ASN A 36 -1.80 12.92 -18.78
C ASN A 36 -2.78 13.15 -17.61
N GLY A 37 -2.25 13.20 -16.37
CA GLY A 37 -3.03 13.36 -15.14
C GLY A 37 -3.35 12.04 -14.44
N PHE A 38 -2.77 10.91 -14.88
CA PHE A 38 -2.95 9.61 -14.23
C PHE A 38 -1.87 9.35 -13.19
N PRO A 39 -2.15 8.59 -12.12
CA PRO A 39 -1.14 8.26 -11.12
C PRO A 39 0.07 7.57 -11.73
N MET A 40 1.25 7.90 -11.22
CA MET A 40 2.50 7.24 -11.60
C MET A 40 3.37 6.99 -10.38
N ILE A 41 4.21 5.96 -10.44
CA ILE A 41 5.28 5.74 -9.45
C ILE A 41 6.59 6.22 -10.08
N PRO A 42 7.26 7.24 -9.51
CA PRO A 42 8.56 7.67 -10.01
C PRO A 42 9.58 6.53 -10.01
N GLY A 43 10.40 6.45 -11.06
CA GLY A 43 11.52 5.51 -11.12
C GLY A 43 12.50 5.69 -9.95
N THR A 44 12.62 6.92 -9.43
CA THR A 44 13.41 7.23 -8.22
C THR A 44 12.82 6.63 -6.94
N SER A 45 11.49 6.60 -6.79
CA SER A 45 10.83 5.93 -5.66
C SER A 45 11.04 4.42 -5.71
N LEU A 46 10.93 3.82 -6.90
CA LEU A 46 11.27 2.41 -7.12
C LEU A 46 12.74 2.14 -6.80
N ALA A 47 13.65 2.97 -7.32
CA ALA A 47 15.08 2.85 -7.07
C ALA A 47 15.42 2.89 -5.58
N GLY A 48 14.83 3.81 -4.82
CA GLY A 48 15.06 3.92 -3.38
C GLY A 48 14.62 2.68 -2.61
N VAL A 49 13.42 2.15 -2.91
CA VAL A 49 12.90 0.94 -2.25
C VAL A 49 13.73 -0.29 -2.61
N LEU A 50 14.11 -0.44 -3.89
CA LEU A 50 14.91 -1.55 -4.36
C LEU A 50 16.33 -1.50 -3.80
N ARG A 51 16.99 -0.33 -3.85
CA ARG A 51 18.33 -0.14 -3.27
C ARG A 51 18.34 -0.49 -1.79
N HIS A 52 17.40 0.04 -1.01
CA HIS A 52 17.33 -0.23 0.42
C HIS A 52 17.13 -1.74 0.72
N SER A 53 16.26 -2.40 -0.04
CA SER A 53 15.97 -3.83 0.16
C SER A 53 17.16 -4.71 -0.28
N PHE A 54 17.83 -4.32 -1.35
CA PHE A 54 19.01 -5.00 -1.89
C PHE A 54 20.22 -4.83 -0.96
N ALA A 55 20.50 -3.59 -0.50
CA ALA A 55 21.59 -3.29 0.43
C ALA A 55 21.46 -4.08 1.75
N ARG A 56 20.24 -4.28 2.23
CA ARG A 56 19.99 -5.07 3.44
C ARG A 56 20.35 -6.56 3.28
N SER A 57 20.26 -7.10 2.07
CA SER A 57 20.53 -8.52 1.79
C SER A 57 21.95 -8.78 1.30
N HIS A 58 22.54 -7.84 0.57
CA HIS A 58 23.83 -8.00 -0.13
C HIS A 58 24.92 -7.01 0.34
N GLY A 59 24.58 -6.06 1.21
CA GLY A 59 25.49 -5.03 1.71
C GLY A 59 25.51 -3.75 0.86
N GLU A 60 25.95 -2.64 1.48
CA GLU A 60 25.97 -1.31 0.85
C GLU A 60 26.95 -1.23 -0.32
N ALA A 61 28.05 -1.98 -0.27
CA ALA A 61 29.05 -2.02 -1.34
C ALA A 61 28.46 -2.59 -2.64
N CYS A 62 27.76 -3.73 -2.57
CA CYS A 62 27.08 -4.34 -3.71
C CYS A 62 25.94 -3.46 -4.24
N ALA A 63 25.16 -2.85 -3.34
CA ALA A 63 24.11 -1.91 -3.74
C ALA A 63 24.68 -0.70 -4.49
N SER A 64 25.81 -0.16 -4.03
CA SER A 64 26.46 0.99 -4.66
C SER A 64 26.99 0.66 -6.06
N LYS A 65 27.48 -0.57 -6.30
CA LYS A 65 27.88 -1.01 -7.64
C LYS A 65 26.74 -0.98 -8.66
N ILE A 66 25.55 -1.43 -8.25
CA ILE A 66 24.41 -1.60 -9.15
C ILE A 66 23.65 -0.28 -9.35
N PHE A 67 23.35 0.40 -8.25
CA PHE A 67 22.53 1.61 -8.23
C PHE A 67 23.35 2.90 -8.35
N GLY A 68 24.68 2.79 -8.40
CA GLY A 68 25.62 3.91 -8.37
C GLY A 68 25.83 4.49 -6.98
N ASP A 69 26.78 5.42 -6.87
CA ASP A 69 27.00 6.22 -5.66
C ASP A 69 27.34 7.67 -5.99
N SER A 70 26.91 8.58 -5.12
CA SER A 70 27.14 10.02 -5.26
C SER A 70 28.16 10.52 -4.23
N LYS A 71 29.24 9.77 -4.01
CA LYS A 71 30.37 10.27 -3.23
C LYS A 71 31.01 11.41 -4.04
N GLY A 72 30.99 12.63 -3.48
CA GLY A 72 31.25 13.88 -4.19
C GLY A 72 32.50 13.86 -5.08
N SER A 73 32.33 14.44 -6.28
CA SER A 73 33.32 14.84 -7.30
C SER A 73 34.50 13.88 -7.57
N GLU A 74 34.51 13.33 -8.78
CA GLU A 74 35.54 12.49 -9.46
C GLU A 74 35.56 10.97 -9.19
N THR A 75 34.96 10.48 -8.10
CA THR A 75 34.96 9.02 -7.78
C THR A 75 33.58 8.37 -7.83
N GLY A 76 32.53 9.13 -8.14
CA GLY A 76 31.17 8.62 -8.21
C GLY A 76 30.98 7.62 -9.34
N THR A 77 30.29 6.52 -9.04
CA THR A 77 29.97 5.49 -10.03
C THR A 77 28.56 5.67 -10.57
N GLY A 78 28.42 5.65 -11.89
CA GLY A 78 27.10 5.68 -12.55
C GLY A 78 26.34 4.38 -12.33
N SER A 79 25.02 4.47 -12.17
CA SER A 79 24.15 3.30 -12.01
C SER A 79 24.23 2.37 -13.23
N LEU A 80 24.38 1.07 -12.97
CA LEU A 80 24.28 0.02 -13.99
C LEU A 80 22.82 -0.39 -14.24
N LEU A 81 21.94 -0.07 -13.29
CA LEU A 81 20.50 -0.30 -13.34
C LEU A 81 19.76 0.97 -13.76
N LYS A 82 18.93 0.86 -14.79
CA LYS A 82 17.93 1.87 -15.15
C LYS A 82 16.55 1.38 -14.74
N ILE A 83 15.74 2.32 -14.26
CA ILE A 83 14.39 2.07 -13.78
C ILE A 83 13.48 3.09 -14.43
N SER A 84 12.55 2.64 -15.26
CA SER A 84 11.53 3.52 -15.82
C SER A 84 10.56 3.99 -14.72
N PRO A 85 9.85 5.11 -14.91
CA PRO A 85 8.64 5.34 -14.13
C PRO A 85 7.66 4.19 -14.33
N ALA A 86 6.86 3.88 -13.30
CA ALA A 86 5.72 3.00 -13.44
C ALA A 86 4.49 3.81 -13.84
N LEU A 87 3.98 3.52 -15.03
CA LEU A 87 2.86 4.22 -15.65
C LEU A 87 1.59 3.40 -15.46
N MET A 88 0.47 4.08 -15.21
CA MET A 88 -0.81 3.41 -14.99
C MET A 88 -1.29 2.70 -16.26
N LEU A 89 -1.82 1.49 -16.12
CA LEU A 89 -2.56 0.79 -17.16
C LEU A 89 -4.03 1.26 -17.14
N LEU A 90 -4.44 1.95 -18.22
CA LEU A 90 -5.74 2.64 -18.30
C LEU A 90 -6.91 1.72 -18.66
N ASN A 91 -6.61 0.57 -19.25
CA ASN A 91 -7.59 -0.49 -19.52
C ASN A 91 -6.85 -1.85 -19.59
N THR A 92 -7.27 -2.84 -20.37
CA THR A 92 -6.52 -4.12 -20.45
C THR A 92 -5.31 -4.09 -21.40
N LYS A 93 -5.11 -3.00 -22.16
CA LYS A 93 -4.10 -2.90 -23.23
C LYS A 93 -3.30 -1.60 -23.21
N GLN A 94 -3.95 -0.47 -22.95
CA GLN A 94 -3.37 0.86 -23.06
C GLN A 94 -2.70 1.26 -21.74
N VAL A 95 -1.41 1.59 -21.82
CA VAL A 95 -0.65 2.24 -20.75
C VAL A 95 -0.70 3.76 -20.94
N SER A 96 -0.65 4.53 -19.86
CA SER A 96 -0.50 5.99 -19.87
C SER A 96 0.91 6.42 -20.28
N GLU A 97 1.30 6.04 -21.49
CA GLU A 97 2.60 6.34 -22.08
C GLU A 97 2.43 7.35 -23.22
N GLY A 98 3.35 8.31 -23.30
CA GLY A 98 3.27 9.39 -24.27
C GLY A 98 2.12 10.35 -23.97
N LEU A 99 1.75 11.16 -24.97
CA LEU A 99 0.63 12.09 -24.89
C LEU A 99 -0.65 11.40 -25.36
N LEU A 100 -1.63 11.29 -24.46
CA LEU A 100 -2.93 10.72 -24.77
C LEU A 100 -3.88 11.83 -25.23
N TYR A 101 -4.26 11.77 -26.50
CA TYR A 101 -5.25 12.67 -27.09
C TYR A 101 -6.61 11.98 -27.19
N GLY A 102 -7.68 12.72 -26.91
CA GLY A 102 -9.06 12.28 -27.11
C GLY A 102 -9.87 12.11 -25.82
N GLU A 103 -11.18 12.27 -25.96
CA GLU A 103 -12.14 12.33 -24.84
C GLU A 103 -12.40 10.96 -24.18
N GLN A 104 -11.93 9.86 -24.80
CA GLN A 104 -12.17 8.49 -24.32
C GLN A 104 -11.71 8.25 -22.88
N TRP A 105 -10.77 9.05 -22.38
CA TRP A 105 -10.19 8.93 -21.05
C TRP A 105 -10.76 9.94 -20.05
N GLU A 106 -11.65 10.85 -20.44
CA GLU A 106 -12.13 11.93 -19.56
C GLU A 106 -12.85 11.41 -18.33
N GLN A 107 -13.71 10.40 -18.50
CA GLN A 107 -14.41 9.78 -17.37
C GLN A 107 -13.42 9.15 -16.38
N LEU A 108 -12.41 8.44 -16.89
CA LEU A 108 -11.37 7.84 -16.04
C LEU A 108 -10.54 8.93 -15.36
N LYS A 109 -10.14 9.95 -16.11
CA LYS A 109 -9.37 11.09 -15.60
C LYS A 109 -10.12 11.81 -14.48
N PHE A 110 -11.42 12.07 -14.66
CA PHE A 110 -12.26 12.67 -13.63
C PHE A 110 -12.23 11.86 -12.31
N ARG A 111 -12.22 10.53 -12.39
CA ARG A 111 -12.13 9.63 -11.22
C ARG A 111 -10.77 9.68 -10.53
N PHE A 112 -9.69 9.95 -11.26
CA PHE A 112 -8.34 10.10 -10.74
C PHE A 112 -7.96 11.54 -10.37
N ASP A 113 -8.73 12.53 -10.82
CA ASP A 113 -8.69 13.91 -10.31
C ASP A 113 -9.42 14.05 -8.97
N ASN A 114 -10.36 13.13 -8.71
CA ASN A 114 -11.11 13.03 -7.46
C ASN A 114 -10.81 11.70 -6.75
N LEU A 115 -9.54 11.48 -6.39
CA LEU A 115 -9.14 10.30 -5.64
C LEU A 115 -9.80 10.23 -4.27
N PRO A 116 -10.07 9.02 -3.75
CA PRO A 116 -10.59 8.84 -2.40
C PRO A 116 -9.62 9.42 -1.37
N ILE A 117 -10.19 10.00 -0.32
CA ILE A 117 -9.46 10.60 0.78
C ILE A 117 -9.53 9.64 1.96
N ARG A 118 -8.37 9.32 2.51
CA ARG A 118 -8.23 8.55 3.75
C ARG A 118 -7.84 9.49 4.88
N GLN A 119 -8.82 9.72 5.74
CA GLN A 119 -8.60 10.44 6.98
C GLN A 119 -7.97 9.51 8.02
N HIS A 120 -7.04 10.04 8.79
CA HIS A 120 -6.60 9.38 10.01
C HIS A 120 -6.35 10.39 11.12
N VAL A 121 -6.68 9.98 12.34
CA VAL A 121 -6.50 10.80 13.53
C VAL A 121 -5.35 10.26 14.36
N ARG A 122 -4.49 11.15 14.84
CA ARG A 122 -3.52 10.88 15.89
C ARG A 122 -4.24 10.93 17.23
N ILE A 123 -4.32 9.77 17.89
CA ILE A 123 -4.96 9.62 19.19
C ILE A 123 -3.88 9.63 20.27
N SER A 124 -4.06 10.49 21.28
CA SER A 124 -3.20 10.58 22.46
C SER A 124 -3.34 9.36 23.38
N GLN A 125 -2.45 9.27 24.36
CA GLN A 125 -2.51 8.27 25.43
C GLN A 125 -3.82 8.26 26.24
N LYS A 126 -4.59 9.36 26.20
CA LYS A 126 -5.89 9.47 26.89
C LYS A 126 -7.07 8.95 26.04
N GLY A 127 -6.80 8.43 24.84
CA GLY A 127 -7.84 7.96 23.92
C GLY A 127 -8.59 9.09 23.21
N VAL A 128 -8.07 10.32 23.26
CA VAL A 128 -8.63 11.50 22.57
C VAL A 128 -7.71 11.95 21.44
N ALA A 129 -8.29 12.55 20.39
CA ALA A 129 -7.51 13.15 19.31
C ALA A 129 -6.54 14.21 19.83
N GLU A 130 -5.30 14.20 19.34
CA GLU A 130 -4.34 15.28 19.58
C GLU A 130 -4.68 16.51 18.74
N GLU A 131 -4.28 17.68 19.23
CA GLU A 131 -4.42 18.93 18.48
C GLU A 131 -3.66 18.84 17.15
N MET A 132 -4.29 19.31 16.06
CA MET A 132 -3.81 19.18 14.67
C MET A 132 -3.45 17.72 14.29
N GLY A 133 -4.14 16.75 14.88
CA GLY A 133 -3.90 15.33 14.66
C GLY A 133 -4.73 14.70 13.55
N LEU A 134 -5.55 15.46 12.82
CA LEU A 134 -6.32 14.96 11.68
C LEU A 134 -5.50 15.15 10.40
N PHE A 135 -5.39 14.08 9.62
CA PHE A 135 -4.60 14.05 8.39
C PHE A 135 -5.39 13.43 7.26
N ASP A 136 -5.38 14.11 6.11
CA ASP A 136 -6.16 13.73 4.94
C ASP A 136 -5.23 13.41 3.77
N ASN A 137 -5.13 12.12 3.43
CA ASN A 137 -4.28 11.67 2.32
C ASN A 137 -5.15 11.21 1.14
N GLU A 138 -4.83 11.69 -0.06
CA GLU A 138 -5.34 11.05 -1.28
C GLU A 138 -4.72 9.67 -1.43
N VAL A 139 -5.52 8.68 -1.78
CA VAL A 139 -5.03 7.33 -2.04
C VAL A 139 -5.44 6.85 -3.42
N ILE A 140 -4.52 6.21 -4.13
CA ILE A 140 -4.79 5.52 -5.39
C ILE A 140 -5.61 4.26 -5.06
N TYR A 141 -6.66 4.03 -5.83
CA TYR A 141 -7.54 2.86 -5.69
C TYR A 141 -6.73 1.55 -5.65
N LYS A 142 -7.10 0.67 -4.70
CA LYS A 142 -6.70 -0.73 -4.77
C LYS A 142 -7.11 -1.32 -6.11
N GLY A 143 -6.28 -2.21 -6.66
CA GLY A 143 -6.49 -2.86 -7.94
C GLY A 143 -5.87 -2.11 -9.13
N THR A 144 -5.48 -0.84 -8.96
CA THR A 144 -4.77 -0.08 -10.01
C THR A 144 -3.53 -0.84 -10.47
N ARG A 145 -3.39 -1.01 -11.79
CA ARG A 145 -2.25 -1.70 -12.40
C ARG A 145 -1.22 -0.70 -12.94
N PHE A 146 0.05 -1.04 -12.82
CA PHE A 146 1.18 -0.21 -13.30
C PHE A 146 2.14 -1.04 -14.15
N VAL A 147 2.70 -0.41 -15.18
CA VAL A 147 3.72 -1.01 -16.05
C VAL A 147 5.02 -0.24 -15.92
N PHE A 148 6.12 -0.97 -15.73
CA PHE A 148 7.47 -0.38 -15.69
C PHE A 148 8.53 -1.37 -16.18
N GLU A 149 9.71 -0.85 -16.47
CA GLU A 149 10.87 -1.59 -16.97
C GLU A 149 12.09 -1.42 -16.05
N LEU A 150 12.82 -2.52 -15.88
CA LEU A 150 14.18 -2.54 -15.37
C LEU A 150 15.14 -2.96 -16.47
N GLU A 151 16.24 -2.23 -16.62
CA GLU A 151 17.35 -2.57 -17.52
C GLU A 151 18.65 -2.59 -16.72
N LEU A 152 19.28 -3.76 -16.59
CA LEU A 152 20.61 -3.91 -16.00
C LEU A 152 21.67 -4.10 -17.09
N THR A 153 22.75 -3.34 -16.95
CA THR A 153 23.91 -3.41 -17.85
C THR A 153 25.07 -4.17 -17.22
N GLU A 154 25.35 -5.35 -17.75
CA GLU A 154 26.52 -6.15 -17.39
C GLU A 154 27.70 -5.83 -18.33
N ARG A 155 28.81 -5.36 -17.77
CA ARG A 155 30.01 -4.96 -18.54
C ARG A 155 31.10 -6.01 -18.47
N ASN A 156 31.72 -6.17 -17.29
CA ASN A 156 32.91 -6.99 -17.06
C ASN A 156 32.74 -8.01 -15.92
N GLU A 157 31.85 -7.73 -14.95
CA GLU A 157 31.51 -8.63 -13.84
C GLU A 157 30.22 -9.37 -14.18
N ASN A 158 30.09 -10.64 -13.75
CA ASN A 158 28.83 -11.38 -13.87
C ASN A 158 27.85 -10.85 -12.82
N LEU A 159 26.72 -10.30 -13.26
CA LEU A 159 25.69 -9.73 -12.38
C LEU A 159 24.39 -10.54 -12.38
N LEU A 160 24.43 -11.78 -12.87
CA LEU A 160 23.23 -12.62 -12.98
C LEU A 160 22.60 -12.92 -11.61
N GLU A 161 23.39 -13.23 -10.59
CA GLU A 161 22.89 -13.50 -9.24
C GLU A 161 22.26 -12.25 -8.63
N ASP A 162 22.91 -11.10 -8.78
CA ASP A 162 22.39 -9.81 -8.32
C ASP A 162 21.08 -9.44 -9.03
N TRP A 163 21.01 -9.70 -10.34
CA TRP A 163 19.81 -9.51 -11.14
C TRP A 163 18.66 -10.37 -10.64
N GLU A 164 18.88 -11.67 -10.46
CA GLU A 164 17.87 -12.57 -9.91
C GLU A 164 17.41 -12.14 -8.51
N SER A 165 18.33 -11.68 -7.67
CA SER A 165 18.01 -11.14 -6.35
C SER A 165 17.09 -9.90 -6.42
N LEU A 166 17.32 -8.99 -7.36
CA LEU A 166 16.42 -7.85 -7.59
C LEU A 166 15.01 -8.30 -8.03
N LEU A 167 14.94 -9.27 -8.96
CA LEU A 167 13.66 -9.82 -9.42
C LEU A 167 12.91 -10.52 -8.28
N LYS A 168 13.62 -11.22 -7.39
CA LYS A 168 13.05 -11.85 -6.17
C LYS A 168 12.50 -10.81 -5.20
N ILE A 169 13.18 -9.67 -5.02
CA ILE A 169 12.70 -8.57 -4.16
C ILE A 169 11.37 -8.01 -4.68
N ILE A 170 11.26 -7.76 -5.99
CA ILE A 170 10.05 -7.18 -6.62
C ILE A 170 8.90 -8.19 -6.63
N SER A 171 9.21 -9.45 -6.90
CA SER A 171 8.22 -10.54 -6.93
C SER A 171 7.81 -10.99 -5.52
N SER A 172 8.47 -10.50 -4.48
CA SER A 172 8.12 -10.82 -3.10
C SER A 172 6.73 -10.29 -2.76
N SER A 173 5.94 -11.11 -2.07
CA SER A 173 4.66 -10.67 -1.52
C SER A 173 4.79 -9.49 -0.55
N ASP A 174 5.99 -9.23 -0.03
CA ASP A 174 6.31 -8.14 0.90
C ASP A 174 6.68 -6.81 0.21
N PHE A 175 6.68 -6.79 -1.12
CA PHE A 175 7.04 -5.61 -1.90
C PHE A 175 6.02 -4.49 -1.66
N ARG A 176 6.52 -3.36 -1.14
CA ARG A 176 5.70 -2.18 -0.85
C ARG A 176 6.39 -0.90 -1.25
N ILE A 177 5.59 0.06 -1.72
CA ILE A 177 6.05 1.39 -2.13
C ILE A 177 5.14 2.47 -1.51
N GLY A 178 5.68 3.67 -1.36
CA GLY A 178 4.92 4.84 -0.95
C GLY A 178 4.93 5.08 0.56
N SER A 179 4.10 6.03 0.99
CA SER A 179 3.89 6.33 2.40
C SER A 179 2.78 5.45 2.98
N GLY A 180 2.71 5.36 4.31
CA GLY A 180 1.69 4.54 4.99
C GLY A 180 1.90 3.02 4.89
N THR A 181 3.07 2.53 4.46
CA THR A 181 3.33 1.09 4.27
C THR A 181 3.15 0.21 5.50
N ARG A 182 3.10 0.79 6.70
CA ARG A 182 2.83 0.09 7.98
C ARG A 182 1.39 0.20 8.45
N ASN A 183 0.57 0.97 7.75
CA ASN A 183 -0.79 1.35 8.13
C ASN A 183 -1.81 0.92 7.07
N GLY A 184 -1.55 -0.18 6.35
CA GLY A 184 -2.47 -0.69 5.31
C GLY A 184 -2.04 -0.43 3.88
N TYR A 185 -1.17 0.55 3.60
CA TYR A 185 -0.93 1.00 2.23
C TYR A 185 0.25 0.33 1.51
N GLY A 186 0.25 0.55 0.20
CA GLY A 186 1.42 0.45 -0.65
C GLY A 186 1.82 -0.96 -1.05
N SER A 187 1.00 -1.97 -0.78
CA SER A 187 1.28 -3.36 -1.16
C SER A 187 1.13 -3.54 -2.66
N LEU A 188 2.17 -4.07 -3.32
CA LEU A 188 2.19 -4.31 -4.76
C LEU A 188 2.46 -5.79 -5.04
N LYS A 189 1.79 -6.33 -6.06
CA LYS A 189 2.00 -7.69 -6.55
C LYS A 189 2.36 -7.67 -8.03
N VAL A 190 3.37 -8.45 -8.41
CA VAL A 190 3.65 -8.75 -9.83
C VAL A 190 2.56 -9.69 -10.35
N LEU A 191 1.79 -9.24 -11.34
CA LEU A 191 0.86 -10.09 -12.08
C LEU A 191 1.58 -10.85 -13.20
N LYS A 192 2.36 -10.12 -14.00
CA LYS A 192 3.03 -10.64 -15.19
C LYS A 192 4.41 -9.99 -15.31
N LYS A 193 5.36 -10.71 -15.89
CA LYS A 193 6.70 -10.19 -16.22
C LYS A 193 7.14 -10.71 -17.59
N GLN A 194 7.80 -9.87 -18.37
CA GLN A 194 8.44 -10.26 -19.62
C GLN A 194 9.94 -10.00 -19.48
N ALA A 195 10.75 -11.06 -19.58
CA ALA A 195 12.19 -11.00 -19.37
C ALA A 195 12.93 -11.20 -20.69
N PHE A 196 13.98 -10.43 -20.89
CA PHE A 196 14.86 -10.49 -22.04
C PHE A 196 16.32 -10.45 -21.60
N ARG A 197 17.17 -11.14 -22.35
CA ARG A 197 18.63 -11.10 -22.21
C ARG A 197 19.23 -10.97 -23.60
N PHE A 198 20.10 -9.98 -23.78
CA PHE A 198 20.81 -9.76 -25.04
C PHE A 198 22.31 -9.64 -24.78
N ASP A 199 23.12 -10.44 -25.47
CA ASP A 199 24.55 -10.15 -25.63
C ASP A 199 24.74 -9.19 -26.79
N LEU A 200 25.05 -7.93 -26.50
CA LEU A 200 25.16 -6.87 -27.51
C LEU A 200 26.29 -7.10 -28.53
N ARG A 201 27.19 -8.06 -28.30
CA ARG A 201 28.22 -8.44 -29.29
C ARG A 201 27.63 -9.23 -30.46
N THR A 202 26.56 -9.99 -30.22
CA THR A 202 25.96 -10.91 -31.20
C THR A 202 24.51 -10.54 -31.52
N GLU A 203 23.78 -9.94 -30.58
CA GLU A 203 22.33 -9.77 -30.62
C GLU A 203 21.91 -8.29 -30.66
N LEU A 204 22.81 -7.39 -31.09
CA LEU A 204 22.53 -5.95 -31.13
C LEU A 204 21.26 -5.60 -31.93
N LYS A 205 21.01 -6.29 -33.06
CA LYS A 205 19.80 -6.07 -33.86
C LYS A 205 18.53 -6.42 -33.08
N HIS A 206 18.50 -7.58 -32.43
CA HIS A 206 17.35 -7.98 -31.61
C HIS A 206 17.09 -7.04 -30.43
N TYR A 207 18.14 -6.48 -29.84
CA TYR A 207 18.01 -5.44 -28.81
C TYR A 207 17.40 -4.15 -29.37
N LEU A 208 17.81 -3.71 -30.57
CA LEU A 208 17.27 -2.50 -31.21
C LEU A 208 15.84 -2.69 -31.74
N ASP A 209 15.47 -3.92 -32.09
CA ASP A 209 14.12 -4.28 -32.53
C ASP A 209 13.13 -4.39 -31.35
N LEU A 210 13.62 -4.45 -30.11
CA LEU A 210 12.75 -4.43 -28.92
C LEU A 210 12.08 -3.06 -28.81
N SER A 211 10.76 -3.01 -29.05
CA SER A 211 10.01 -1.76 -28.94
C SER A 211 10.17 -1.15 -27.54
N PRO A 212 10.54 0.13 -27.42
CA PRO A 212 10.63 0.82 -26.14
C PRO A 212 9.25 1.14 -25.54
N SER A 213 8.19 1.08 -26.34
CA SER A 213 6.84 1.43 -25.91
C SER A 213 6.17 0.30 -25.14
N PHE A 214 5.49 0.65 -24.05
CA PHE A 214 4.63 -0.28 -23.32
C PHE A 214 3.30 -0.57 -24.04
N ALA A 215 2.90 0.27 -24.99
CA ALA A 215 1.67 0.08 -25.76
C ALA A 215 1.73 -1.13 -26.70
N ASP A 216 2.93 -1.56 -27.11
CA ASP A 216 3.13 -2.71 -27.99
C ASP A 216 3.08 -4.06 -27.25
N ILE A 217 2.91 -4.04 -25.92
CA ILE A 217 2.90 -5.25 -25.09
C ILE A 217 1.48 -5.80 -24.99
N ASP A 218 1.26 -6.97 -25.59
CA ASP A 218 0.05 -7.74 -25.35
C ASP A 218 0.18 -8.56 -24.06
N TRP A 219 -0.19 -7.95 -22.93
CA TRP A 219 -0.15 -8.60 -21.63
C TRP A 219 -1.01 -9.88 -21.57
N ASN A 220 -1.99 -10.08 -22.46
CA ASN A 220 -2.78 -11.31 -22.48
C ASN A 220 -1.98 -12.53 -22.99
N ARG A 221 -0.92 -12.30 -23.75
CA ARG A 221 -0.01 -13.36 -24.24
C ARG A 221 1.15 -13.63 -23.28
N VAL A 222 1.37 -12.74 -22.31
CA VAL A 222 2.38 -12.94 -21.28
C VAL A 222 1.79 -13.86 -20.21
N GLU A 223 2.49 -14.96 -19.93
CA GLU A 223 2.10 -15.90 -18.89
C GLU A 223 2.00 -15.19 -17.53
N GLU A 224 1.00 -15.61 -16.74
CA GLU A 224 0.92 -15.16 -15.36
C GLU A 224 2.17 -15.57 -14.60
N ASN A 225 2.64 -14.69 -13.72
CA ASN A 225 3.78 -14.99 -12.88
C ASN A 225 3.39 -16.10 -11.88
N SER A 226 3.65 -17.35 -12.28
CA SER A 226 3.33 -18.57 -11.53
C SER A 226 4.41 -18.93 -10.51
N GLU A 227 5.53 -18.19 -10.49
CA GLU A 227 6.56 -18.30 -9.46
C GLU A 227 5.97 -17.91 -8.10
N LYS A 228 5.40 -18.90 -7.40
CA LYS A 228 5.43 -18.92 -5.94
C LYS A 228 6.91 -18.96 -5.59
N VAL A 229 7.52 -17.80 -5.34
CA VAL A 229 8.87 -17.72 -4.80
C VAL A 229 8.86 -18.59 -3.54
N LEU A 230 9.42 -19.79 -3.65
CA LEU A 230 9.62 -20.70 -2.55
C LEU A 230 10.56 -19.97 -1.60
N THR A 231 9.96 -19.59 -0.49
CA THR A 231 10.51 -18.87 0.64
C THR A 231 11.82 -19.49 1.14
N SER A 232 12.96 -18.99 0.67
CA SER A 232 14.27 -19.24 1.32
C SER A 232 14.93 -17.97 1.86
N THR A 233 14.42 -16.78 1.53
CA THR A 233 14.85 -15.50 2.13
C THR A 233 13.64 -14.71 2.60
N VAL A 234 12.89 -15.29 3.54
CA VAL A 234 11.76 -14.61 4.18
C VAL A 234 12.30 -13.50 5.08
N SER A 235 12.35 -12.27 4.60
CA SER A 235 12.73 -11.12 5.44
C SER A 235 11.69 -10.80 6.54
N LYS A 236 10.47 -11.35 6.45
CA LYS A 236 9.37 -11.10 7.39
C LYS A 236 8.54 -12.36 7.69
N VAL A 237 8.34 -12.67 8.97
CA VAL A 237 7.45 -13.74 9.41
C VAL A 237 5.99 -13.31 9.24
N LYS A 238 5.20 -14.16 8.60
CA LYS A 238 3.75 -13.95 8.41
C LYS A 238 2.96 -14.61 9.52
N TYR A 239 2.28 -13.80 10.31
CA TYR A 239 1.25 -14.19 11.27
C TYR A 239 -0.13 -13.99 10.64
N THR A 240 -1.09 -14.81 11.08
CA THR A 240 -2.49 -14.68 10.66
C THR A 240 -3.35 -14.50 11.90
N LEU A 241 -3.99 -13.34 12.02
CA LEU A 241 -4.97 -13.09 13.05
C LEU A 241 -6.35 -13.47 12.53
N LYS A 242 -7.04 -14.32 13.28
CA LYS A 242 -8.41 -14.77 13.02
C LYS A 242 -9.31 -13.97 13.96
N LEU A 243 -10.19 -13.14 13.40
CA LEU A 243 -11.11 -12.29 14.16
C LEU A 243 -12.55 -12.72 13.88
N THR A 244 -13.35 -12.79 14.93
CA THR A 244 -14.80 -12.97 14.85
C THR A 244 -15.43 -11.64 15.26
N PRO A 245 -16.21 -10.99 14.39
CA PRO A 245 -16.87 -9.74 14.76
C PRO A 245 -18.03 -10.01 15.71
N ASP A 246 -18.36 -8.99 16.50
CA ASP A 246 -19.65 -8.93 17.18
C ASP A 246 -20.79 -8.88 16.14
N PRO A 247 -22.05 -9.17 16.54
CA PRO A 247 -23.18 -9.21 15.60
C PRO A 247 -23.33 -7.95 14.74
N PHE A 248 -22.94 -6.80 15.29
CA PHE A 248 -22.89 -5.51 14.60
C PHE A 248 -21.54 -4.87 14.90
N PHE A 249 -20.95 -4.24 13.89
CA PHE A 249 -19.68 -3.53 14.02
C PHE A 249 -19.67 -2.30 13.10
N ILE A 250 -18.83 -1.32 13.45
CA ILE A 250 -18.65 -0.12 12.64
C ILE A 250 -17.18 0.29 12.63
N PHE A 251 -16.70 0.63 11.45
CA PHE A 251 -15.49 1.40 11.26
C PHE A 251 -15.94 2.68 10.57
N GLY A 252 -16.09 3.77 11.34
CA GLY A 252 -16.69 5.00 10.83
C GLY A 252 -15.86 5.63 9.71
N SER A 253 -16.54 6.16 8.71
CA SER A 253 -15.95 6.96 7.63
C SER A 253 -15.57 8.36 8.10
N GLY A 254 -16.22 8.85 9.16
CA GLY A 254 -16.14 10.24 9.61
C GLY A 254 -17.12 11.17 8.88
N TYR A 255 -17.99 10.62 8.03
CA TYR A 255 -18.98 11.34 7.24
C TYR A 255 -20.41 10.88 7.53
N ASP A 256 -21.34 11.83 7.43
CA ASP A 256 -22.78 11.62 7.44
C ASP A 256 -23.30 11.21 6.05
N ASP A 257 -24.54 10.73 6.01
CA ASP A 257 -25.31 10.63 4.78
C ASP A 257 -26.74 11.18 4.97
N GLN A 258 -27.61 10.97 3.99
CA GLN A 258 -28.99 11.47 4.05
C GLN A 258 -29.81 10.83 5.19
N ASP A 259 -29.40 9.68 5.71
CA ASP A 259 -30.15 8.88 6.67
C ASP A 259 -29.52 8.90 8.08
N VAL A 260 -28.18 9.02 8.19
CA VAL A 260 -27.45 8.92 9.47
C VAL A 260 -26.27 9.87 9.60
N ASP A 261 -25.88 10.15 10.84
CA ASP A 261 -24.74 11.01 11.18
C ASP A 261 -23.36 10.35 10.98
N ASN A 262 -23.31 9.00 10.93
CA ASN A 262 -22.06 8.28 10.69
C ASN A 262 -22.28 6.99 9.90
N THR A 263 -21.51 6.86 8.83
CA THR A 263 -21.55 5.72 7.93
C THR A 263 -20.31 4.82 8.08
N PRO A 264 -20.42 3.52 7.79
CA PRO A 264 -19.26 2.67 7.68
C PRO A 264 -18.31 3.13 6.57
N LEU A 265 -17.01 2.95 6.78
CA LEU A 265 -15.98 3.29 5.81
C LEU A 265 -16.07 2.35 4.61
N GLU A 266 -16.48 2.91 3.47
CA GLU A 266 -16.47 2.23 2.19
C GLU A 266 -15.42 2.83 1.25
N GLU A 267 -14.80 1.97 0.43
CA GLU A 267 -13.89 2.37 -0.63
C GLU A 267 -14.18 1.63 -1.92
N GLU A 268 -13.97 2.32 -3.02
CA GLU A 268 -14.02 1.69 -4.33
C GLU A 268 -12.71 0.99 -4.68
N VAL A 269 -12.84 -0.16 -5.31
CA VAL A 269 -11.73 -0.98 -5.79
C VAL A 269 -11.82 -1.10 -7.31
N ILE A 270 -10.71 -0.89 -7.99
CA ILE A 270 -10.58 -1.06 -9.43
C ILE A 270 -10.51 -2.56 -9.76
N LYS A 271 -11.33 -2.97 -10.72
CA LYS A 271 -11.23 -4.27 -11.39
C LYS A 271 -11.11 -4.08 -12.88
N TYR A 272 -10.22 -4.86 -13.48
CA TYR A 272 -10.07 -4.94 -14.92
C TYR A 272 -10.95 -6.07 -15.43
N ASP A 273 -11.92 -5.73 -16.26
CA ASP A 273 -12.75 -6.71 -16.94
C ASP A 273 -12.09 -7.10 -18.25
N GLU A 274 -11.53 -8.31 -18.29
CA GLU A 274 -10.84 -8.85 -19.45
C GLU A 274 -11.78 -9.10 -20.64
N SER A 275 -13.10 -9.23 -20.41
CA SER A 275 -14.09 -9.46 -21.46
C SER A 275 -14.50 -8.18 -22.19
N SER A 276 -14.77 -7.10 -21.43
CA SER A 276 -15.12 -5.80 -22.01
C SER A 276 -13.90 -4.92 -22.30
N GLY A 277 -12.73 -5.28 -21.77
CA GLY A 277 -11.50 -4.51 -21.87
C GLY A 277 -11.56 -3.18 -21.11
N LYS A 278 -12.45 -3.04 -20.12
CA LYS A 278 -12.67 -1.79 -19.36
C LYS A 278 -12.29 -1.94 -17.89
N ILE A 279 -12.15 -0.80 -17.22
CA ILE A 279 -12.02 -0.71 -15.77
C ILE A 279 -13.41 -0.51 -15.16
N CYS A 280 -13.71 -1.28 -14.12
CA CYS A 280 -14.90 -1.13 -13.29
C CYS A 280 -14.50 -0.76 -11.85
N PHE A 281 -15.38 -0.01 -11.18
CA PHE A 281 -15.23 0.35 -9.78
C PHE A 281 -16.30 -0.38 -8.98
N GLU A 282 -15.89 -1.09 -7.94
CA GLU A 282 -16.79 -1.80 -7.03
C GLU A 282 -16.58 -1.29 -5.60
N SER A 283 -17.67 -1.01 -4.87
CA SER A 283 -17.60 -0.59 -3.46
C SER A 283 -17.37 -1.78 -2.52
N PHE A 284 -16.48 -1.59 -1.55
CA PHE A 284 -16.17 -2.53 -0.48
C PHE A 284 -16.19 -1.81 0.86
N LEU A 285 -16.70 -2.49 1.89
CA LEU A 285 -16.49 -2.06 3.27
C LEU A 285 -15.02 -2.29 3.64
N VAL A 286 -14.42 -1.31 4.30
CA VAL A 286 -13.02 -1.34 4.68
C VAL A 286 -12.86 -1.39 6.19
N ILE A 287 -12.03 -2.32 6.64
CA ILE A 287 -11.46 -2.31 7.99
C ILE A 287 -10.02 -1.79 7.87
N PRO A 288 -9.73 -0.56 8.33
CA PRO A 288 -8.40 0.00 8.24
C PRO A 288 -7.38 -0.80 9.05
N GLY A 289 -6.25 -1.09 8.43
CA GLY A 289 -5.09 -1.69 9.06
C GLY A 289 -4.54 -0.80 10.17
N SER A 290 -4.71 0.53 10.09
CA SER A 290 -4.41 1.46 11.17
C SER A 290 -5.26 1.24 12.42
N SER A 291 -6.57 0.97 12.27
CA SER A 291 -7.47 0.67 13.40
C SER A 291 -7.09 -0.66 14.06
N ILE A 292 -6.80 -1.69 13.25
CA ILE A 292 -6.28 -2.97 13.75
C ILE A 292 -4.94 -2.76 14.47
N LYS A 293 -4.04 -1.96 13.90
CA LYS A 293 -2.75 -1.60 14.49
C LYS A 293 -2.92 -0.94 15.85
N GLY A 294 -3.81 0.04 15.97
CA GLY A 294 -4.09 0.75 17.21
C GLY A 294 -4.59 -0.20 18.30
N ALA A 295 -5.57 -1.06 17.97
CA ALA A 295 -6.10 -2.04 18.91
C ALA A 295 -5.02 -3.03 19.41
N ILE A 296 -4.17 -3.53 18.51
CA ILE A 296 -3.07 -4.44 18.89
C ILE A 296 -2.01 -3.69 19.71
N ALA A 297 -1.62 -2.49 19.32
CA ALA A 297 -0.62 -1.68 20.03
C ALA A 297 -1.07 -1.39 21.47
N HIS A 298 -2.35 -1.04 21.66
CA HIS A 298 -2.93 -0.85 22.99
C HIS A 298 -2.84 -2.12 23.85
N ARG A 299 -3.18 -3.29 23.29
CA ARG A 299 -3.07 -4.58 24.00
C ARG A 299 -1.62 -4.95 24.32
N VAL A 300 -0.68 -4.65 23.43
CA VAL A 300 0.75 -4.84 23.66
C VAL A 300 1.22 -3.98 24.84
N ALA A 301 0.87 -2.70 24.86
CA ALA A 301 1.20 -1.80 25.97
C ALA A 301 0.68 -2.35 27.30
N TYR A 302 -0.60 -2.74 27.35
CA TYR A 302 -1.23 -3.31 28.54
C TYR A 302 -0.50 -4.55 29.06
N HIS A 303 -0.25 -5.54 28.19
CA HIS A 303 0.39 -6.79 28.60
C HIS A 303 1.86 -6.61 28.97
N PHE A 304 2.57 -5.67 28.33
CA PHE A 304 3.94 -5.35 28.68
C PHE A 304 4.01 -4.67 30.06
N ASN A 305 3.22 -3.63 30.28
CA ASN A 305 3.18 -2.92 31.57
C ASN A 305 2.84 -3.88 32.72
N ARG A 306 1.84 -4.76 32.52
CA ARG A 306 1.48 -5.79 33.50
C ARG A 306 2.64 -6.73 33.84
N LYS A 307 3.47 -7.10 32.85
CA LYS A 307 4.65 -7.96 33.08
C LYS A 307 5.78 -7.24 33.80
N GLN A 308 5.91 -5.92 33.59
CA GLN A 308 6.91 -5.07 34.25
C GLN A 308 6.45 -4.53 35.61
N GLY A 309 5.21 -4.83 36.04
CA GLY A 309 4.64 -4.29 37.27
C GLY A 309 4.37 -2.78 37.21
N ILE A 310 4.21 -2.22 36.00
CA ILE A 310 3.92 -0.81 35.76
C ILE A 310 2.40 -0.63 35.75
N TRP A 311 1.89 0.25 36.60
CA TRP A 311 0.45 0.50 36.79
C TRP A 311 0.08 1.93 36.40
N ALA A 312 -1.22 2.21 36.28
CA ALA A 312 -1.71 3.56 35.96
C ALA A 312 -1.22 4.58 37.01
N GLY A 313 -0.67 5.71 36.56
CA GLY A 313 -0.16 6.79 37.43
C GLY A 313 1.37 6.90 37.51
N SER A 314 2.12 5.95 36.94
CA SER A 314 3.54 6.13 36.64
C SER A 314 3.70 6.77 35.25
N ASP A 315 4.60 7.75 35.08
CA ASP A 315 4.83 8.55 33.85
C ASP A 315 5.27 7.75 32.58
N GLN A 316 5.10 6.43 32.56
CA GLN A 316 5.32 5.57 31.39
C GLN A 316 4.01 5.27 30.66
N ASP A 317 3.47 6.32 30.03
CA ASP A 317 2.23 6.27 29.25
C ASP A 317 2.42 5.56 27.90
N GLY A 318 1.33 5.03 27.32
CA GLY A 318 1.32 4.02 26.24
C GLY A 318 2.23 4.24 25.02
N LEU A 319 2.52 5.48 24.60
CA LEU A 319 3.45 5.80 23.51
C LEU A 319 4.93 5.77 23.95
N ALA A 320 5.21 5.98 25.23
CA ALA A 320 6.52 5.82 25.85
C ALA A 320 6.88 4.34 26.09
N ASN A 321 5.91 3.43 25.96
CA ASN A 321 6.12 2.00 26.16
C ASN A 321 7.16 1.43 25.18
N GLU A 322 8.22 0.85 25.73
CA GLU A 322 9.35 0.32 24.95
C GLU A 322 8.94 -0.75 23.94
N ALA A 323 8.03 -1.66 24.30
CA ALA A 323 7.56 -2.70 23.39
C ALA A 323 6.73 -2.13 22.23
N VAL A 324 5.94 -1.08 22.49
CA VAL A 324 5.20 -0.38 21.43
C VAL A 324 6.16 0.33 20.48
N LYS A 325 7.15 1.06 21.02
CA LYS A 325 8.22 1.69 20.24
C LYS A 325 9.01 0.69 19.41
N GLU A 326 9.23 -0.52 19.94
CA GLU A 326 9.93 -1.60 19.27
C GLU A 326 9.17 -2.20 18.09
N LEU A 327 7.88 -2.47 18.27
CA LEU A 327 7.08 -3.17 17.28
C LEU A 327 6.40 -2.25 16.26
N PHE A 328 5.86 -1.12 16.73
CA PHE A 328 5.03 -0.22 15.94
C PHE A 328 5.76 1.04 15.46
N GLY A 329 6.92 1.31 16.04
CA GLY A 329 7.79 2.44 15.69
C GLY A 329 7.70 3.58 16.71
N ASP A 330 8.56 4.56 16.53
CA ASP A 330 8.71 5.72 17.42
C ASP A 330 8.97 6.96 16.57
N ILE A 331 8.17 8.00 16.76
CA ILE A 331 8.19 9.23 15.95
C ILE A 331 8.97 10.33 16.68
N GLU A 332 9.03 10.29 18.02
CA GLU A 332 9.55 11.39 18.83
C GLU A 332 11.05 11.25 19.09
N THR A 333 11.47 10.09 19.59
CA THR A 333 12.84 9.94 20.13
C THR A 333 13.81 9.45 19.08
N SER A 334 13.49 8.32 18.44
CA SER A 334 14.39 7.60 17.54
C SER A 334 14.02 7.71 16.05
N LYS A 335 12.88 8.33 15.71
CA LYS A 335 12.33 8.44 14.34
C LYS A 335 12.42 7.12 13.56
N ARG A 336 12.04 6.03 14.22
CA ARG A 336 12.20 4.67 13.70
C ARG A 336 10.87 4.11 13.23
N ALA A 337 10.85 3.61 11.99
CA ALA A 337 9.69 2.93 11.44
C ALA A 337 9.42 1.59 12.15
N GLY A 338 8.14 1.28 12.36
CA GLY A 338 7.71 0.00 12.94
C GLY A 338 8.16 -1.24 12.17
N LYS A 339 8.21 -2.36 12.88
CA LYS A 339 8.57 -3.68 12.34
C LYS A 339 7.35 -4.45 11.84
N ILE A 340 6.16 -4.14 12.35
CA ILE A 340 4.89 -4.80 11.99
C ILE A 340 4.23 -4.09 10.80
N PHE A 341 3.83 -4.89 9.82
CA PHE A 341 3.01 -4.50 8.68
C PHE A 341 1.62 -5.12 8.84
N ILE A 342 0.60 -4.31 8.58
CA ILE A 342 -0.82 -4.69 8.62
C ILE A 342 -1.44 -4.24 7.31
N ASP A 343 -2.24 -5.11 6.71
CA ASP A 343 -3.03 -4.81 5.51
C ASP A 343 -4.46 -4.44 5.90
N ASP A 344 -5.05 -3.54 5.11
CA ASP A 344 -6.48 -3.26 5.16
C ASP A 344 -7.28 -4.51 4.77
N VAL A 345 -8.44 -4.69 5.39
CA VAL A 345 -9.38 -5.76 5.04
C VAL A 345 -10.54 -5.17 4.25
N PHE A 346 -10.75 -5.68 3.04
CA PHE A 346 -11.85 -5.30 2.16
C PHE A 346 -12.92 -6.39 2.19
N LEU A 347 -14.15 -6.01 2.53
CA LEU A 347 -15.30 -6.91 2.62
C LEU A 347 -16.31 -6.52 1.55
N SER A 348 -16.67 -7.47 0.68
CA SER A 348 -17.60 -7.19 -0.41
C SER A 348 -19.03 -7.04 0.09
N GLN A 349 -19.88 -6.36 -0.68
CA GLN A 349 -21.32 -6.28 -0.42
C GLN A 349 -22.02 -7.65 -0.44
N LYS A 350 -21.37 -8.71 -0.94
CA LYS A 350 -21.88 -10.09 -0.85
C LYS A 350 -21.70 -10.68 0.56
N GLU A 351 -20.71 -10.18 1.30
CA GLU A 351 -20.33 -10.69 2.62
C GLU A 351 -20.97 -9.89 3.75
N VAL A 352 -21.12 -8.58 3.56
CA VAL A 352 -21.57 -7.64 4.60
C VAL A 352 -22.76 -6.83 4.11
N ALA A 353 -23.65 -6.47 5.03
CA ALA A 353 -24.69 -5.48 4.85
C ALA A 353 -24.48 -4.32 5.84
N SER A 354 -24.79 -3.10 5.42
CA SER A 354 -24.64 -1.86 6.20
C SER A 354 -25.94 -1.05 6.24
N ASP A 355 -27.09 -1.74 6.20
CA ASP A 355 -28.42 -1.15 6.09
C ASP A 355 -29.13 -0.95 7.44
N LYS A 356 -28.50 -1.39 8.54
CA LYS A 356 -29.08 -1.27 9.88
C LYS A 356 -28.65 0.03 10.54
N ILE A 357 -29.62 0.80 11.00
CA ILE A 357 -29.40 2.07 11.72
C ILE A 357 -29.57 1.82 13.22
N PHE A 358 -28.61 2.32 14.01
CA PHE A 358 -28.75 2.47 15.45
C PHE A 358 -28.83 3.94 15.83
N ASN A 359 -29.74 4.25 16.74
CA ASN A 359 -29.89 5.57 17.31
C ASN A 359 -29.35 5.56 18.73
N HIS A 360 -28.54 6.57 19.04
CA HIS A 360 -27.93 6.82 20.33
C HIS A 360 -28.46 8.14 20.86
N VAL A 361 -28.63 8.21 22.17
CA VAL A 361 -28.97 9.45 22.86
C VAL A 361 -27.72 9.90 23.60
N ALA A 362 -27.26 11.13 23.34
CA ALA A 362 -26.11 11.67 24.04
C ALA A 362 -26.45 11.79 25.53
N ILE A 363 -25.59 11.20 26.37
CA ILE A 363 -25.72 11.25 27.82
C ILE A 363 -24.89 12.41 28.34
N ASP A 364 -25.50 13.26 29.16
CA ASP A 364 -24.80 14.33 29.87
C ASP A 364 -23.83 13.71 30.88
N ARG A 365 -22.54 14.01 30.72
CA ARG A 365 -21.46 13.52 31.58
C ARG A 365 -21.56 13.97 33.04
N PHE A 366 -22.32 15.03 33.35
CA PHE A 366 -22.50 15.55 34.70
C PHE A 366 -23.80 15.08 35.34
N THR A 367 -24.89 15.01 34.58
CA THR A 367 -26.21 14.68 35.13
C THR A 367 -26.61 13.23 34.91
N GLY A 368 -25.94 12.50 34.01
CA GLY A 368 -26.29 11.13 33.63
C GLY A 368 -27.62 11.01 32.88
N GLY A 369 -28.29 12.13 32.60
CA GLY A 369 -29.53 12.20 31.84
C GLY A 369 -29.30 12.31 30.34
N ALA A 370 -30.36 12.06 29.56
CA ALA A 370 -30.36 12.34 28.13
C ALA A 370 -30.25 13.86 27.88
N ILE A 371 -29.33 14.27 27.00
CA ILE A 371 -29.26 15.64 26.51
C ILE A 371 -30.39 15.81 25.48
N ASP A 372 -31.28 16.77 25.74
CA ASP A 372 -32.39 17.05 24.84
C ASP A 372 -31.89 17.56 23.48
N GLY A 373 -32.40 17.00 22.39
CA GLY A 373 -31.99 17.33 21.02
C GLY A 373 -30.66 16.74 20.52
N ALA A 374 -29.95 15.94 21.32
CA ALA A 374 -28.67 15.33 20.93
C ALA A 374 -28.81 13.82 20.64
N LEU A 375 -29.64 13.50 19.65
CA LEU A 375 -29.69 12.16 19.05
C LEU A 375 -28.59 12.03 18.01
N PHE A 376 -27.89 10.90 18.01
CA PHE A 376 -26.89 10.55 17.00
C PHE A 376 -27.25 9.20 16.43
N SER A 377 -27.18 9.08 15.12
CA SER A 377 -27.54 7.88 14.38
C SER A 377 -26.35 7.35 13.60
N GLU A 378 -26.18 6.04 13.59
CA GLU A 378 -25.09 5.39 12.85
C GLU A 378 -25.59 4.17 12.09
N LYS A 379 -25.10 4.02 10.85
CA LYS A 379 -25.26 2.78 10.09
C LYS A 379 -24.21 1.78 10.56
N VAL A 380 -24.65 0.58 10.95
CA VAL A 380 -23.77 -0.49 11.38
C VAL A 380 -23.72 -1.62 10.38
N SER A 381 -22.54 -2.24 10.29
CA SER A 381 -22.30 -3.38 9.44
C SER A 381 -22.54 -4.70 10.17
N TYR A 382 -23.08 -5.69 9.46
CA TYR A 382 -23.21 -7.06 9.94
C TYR A 382 -22.95 -8.08 8.83
N LEU A 383 -22.48 -9.26 9.23
CA LEU A 383 -22.22 -10.36 8.28
C LEU A 383 -23.53 -10.92 7.74
N LYS A 384 -23.62 -11.08 6.42
CA LYS A 384 -24.80 -11.71 5.78
C LYS A 384 -24.89 -13.18 6.18
N ARG A 385 -26.07 -13.59 6.65
CA ARG A 385 -26.37 -14.88 7.31
C ARG A 385 -25.94 -16.14 6.53
N ARG A 386 -25.72 -16.06 5.21
CA ARG A 386 -25.23 -17.16 4.37
C ARG A 386 -23.76 -17.56 4.61
N LEU A 387 -23.02 -16.81 5.44
CA LEU A 387 -21.62 -17.07 5.76
C LEU A 387 -21.38 -17.46 7.23
N TYR A 388 -22.40 -17.96 7.93
CA TYR A 388 -22.22 -18.73 9.17
C TYR A 388 -22.13 -20.25 8.88
N PRO A 389 -21.07 -20.81 8.25
CA PRO A 389 -20.58 -22.08 8.73
C PRO A 389 -19.66 -21.84 9.94
N ASP A 390 -19.44 -22.86 10.76
CA ASP A 390 -18.57 -22.88 11.95
C ASP A 390 -17.08 -22.54 11.69
N ASN A 391 -16.76 -21.88 10.58
CA ASN A 391 -15.43 -21.54 10.08
C ASN A 391 -15.39 -20.19 9.34
N PHE A 392 -16.19 -19.18 9.70
CA PHE A 392 -15.99 -17.82 9.16
C PHE A 392 -14.74 -17.19 9.77
N THR A 393 -13.59 -17.53 9.17
CA THR A 393 -12.27 -17.09 9.59
C THR A 393 -11.69 -16.21 8.48
N ARG A 394 -11.92 -14.89 8.53
CA ARG A 394 -11.17 -13.96 7.67
C ARG A 394 -9.81 -13.69 8.31
N ARG A 395 -8.77 -13.74 7.47
CA ARG A 395 -7.36 -13.72 7.86
C ARG A 395 -6.83 -12.30 7.69
N CYS A 396 -6.56 -11.59 8.79
CA CYS A 396 -5.69 -10.42 8.72
C CYS A 396 -4.25 -10.92 8.66
N ALA A 397 -3.53 -10.60 7.58
CA ALA A 397 -2.12 -10.93 7.48
C ALA A 397 -1.31 -9.90 8.26
N LEU A 398 -0.74 -10.34 9.39
CA LEU A 398 0.26 -9.59 10.13
C LEU A 398 1.62 -10.03 9.62
N ARG A 399 2.50 -9.11 9.26
CA ARG A 399 3.89 -9.47 8.89
C ARG A 399 4.86 -8.73 9.77
N ALA A 400 5.75 -9.45 10.44
CA ALA A 400 6.77 -8.87 11.30
C ALA A 400 8.15 -9.11 10.71
N LYS A 401 8.99 -8.08 10.68
CA LYS A 401 10.41 -8.25 10.33
C LYS A 401 11.11 -9.14 11.35
N VAL A 402 11.87 -10.13 10.88
CA VAL A 402 12.81 -10.89 11.72
C VAL A 402 14.02 -10.00 11.98
N SER A 403 14.43 -9.90 13.24
CA SER A 403 15.61 -9.16 13.69
C SER A 403 16.89 -9.83 13.22
#